data_AF-A0A7C5D445-F1
#
_entry.id   AF-A0A7C5D445-F1
#
_cell.length_a   1.000
_cell.length_b   1.000
_cell.length_c   1.000
_cell.angle_alpha   90.00
_cell.angle_beta   90.00
_cell.angle_gamma   90.00
#
_symmetry.space_group_name_H-M   'P 1'
#
loop_
_entity.id
_entity.type
_entity.pdbx_description
1 polymer ?
#
loop_
_entity_poly.entity_id
_entity_poly.type
_entity_poly.pdbx_seq_one_letter_code
_entity_poly.pdbx_strand_id
1 'polypeptide(L)'
;MGTKGTSIVGLDVKELIQLLNRAYADEWLAYYQYWVGAQVAKGPMRGAVVAELMEHANDEFKHAEMLAKRILQLGGTPLLD
;
A
#
# COMPACT_ATOMS: atom_id res chain seq x y z
N MET A 1 -24.38 3.19 4.72
CA MET A 1 -24.26 2.74 3.31
C MET A 1 -23.47 1.43 3.12
N GLY A 2 -22.88 0.79 4.14
CA GLY A 2 -22.04 -0.42 3.94
C GLY A 2 -22.74 -1.79 4.05
N THR A 3 -23.92 -1.89 4.67
CA THR A 3 -24.52 -3.18 5.09
C THR A 3 -25.08 -4.03 3.95
N LYS A 4 -25.57 -3.41 2.86
CA LYS A 4 -26.12 -4.16 1.71
C LYS A 4 -25.03 -4.78 0.84
N GLY A 5 -23.89 -4.12 0.67
CA GLY A 5 -22.79 -4.63 -0.15
C GLY A 5 -22.14 -5.86 0.48
N THR A 6 -21.94 -5.83 1.80
CA THR A 6 -21.34 -6.94 2.55
C THR A 6 -22.27 -8.15 2.63
N SER A 7 -23.59 -7.94 2.77
CA SER A 7 -24.58 -9.02 2.76
C SER A 7 -24.71 -9.74 1.41
N ILE A 8 -24.40 -9.07 0.29
CA ILE A 8 -24.48 -9.67 -1.06
C ILE A 8 -23.28 -10.59 -1.34
N VAL A 9 -22.09 -10.23 -0.87
CA VAL A 9 -20.85 -10.96 -1.20
C VAL A 9 -20.60 -12.12 -0.23
N GLY A 10 -21.31 -12.18 0.91
CA GLY A 10 -21.12 -13.24 1.91
C GLY A 10 -19.72 -13.23 2.55
N LEU A 11 -19.00 -12.12 2.42
CA LEU A 11 -17.61 -11.99 2.81
C LEU A 11 -17.49 -11.52 4.26
N ASP A 12 -16.62 -12.14 5.06
CA ASP A 12 -16.30 -11.64 6.39
C ASP A 12 -15.50 -10.34 6.28
N VAL A 13 -16.16 -9.23 6.62
CA VAL A 13 -15.57 -7.89 6.58
C VAL A 13 -14.35 -7.78 7.50
N LYS A 14 -14.34 -8.50 8.63
CA LYS A 14 -13.19 -8.49 9.56
C LYS A 14 -11.99 -9.17 8.94
N GLU A 15 -12.19 -10.33 8.30
CA GLU A 15 -11.13 -11.04 7.59
C GLU A 15 -10.58 -10.18 6.42
N LEU A 16 -11.47 -9.52 5.67
CA LEU A 16 -11.05 -8.60 4.62
C LEU A 16 -10.21 -7.44 5.17
N ILE A 17 -10.61 -6.81 6.27
CA ILE A 17 -9.84 -5.74 6.90
C ILE A 17 -8.45 -6.24 7.34
N GLN A 18 -8.34 -7.49 7.82
CA GLN A 18 -7.04 -8.09 8.16
C GLN A 18 -6.16 -8.30 6.93
N LEU A 19 -6.72 -8.80 5.82
CA LEU A 19 -6.01 -8.94 4.55
C LEU A 19 -5.55 -7.60 3.99
N LEU A 20 -6.42 -6.59 4.02
CA LEU A 20 -6.08 -5.24 3.55
C LEU A 20 -4.98 -4.60 4.40
N ASN A 21 -4.97 -4.83 5.72
CA ASN A 21 -3.89 -4.34 6.57
C ASN A 21 -2.54 -5.02 6.30
N ARG A 22 -2.54 -6.32 5.95
CA ARG A 22 -1.31 -6.99 5.48
C ARG A 22 -0.78 -6.37 4.21
N ALA A 23 -1.64 -6.22 3.19
CA ALA A 23 -1.26 -5.55 1.96
C ALA A 23 -0.78 -4.11 2.22
N TYR A 24 -1.46 -3.36 3.10
CA TYR A 24 -1.07 -2.00 3.45
C TYR A 24 0.35 -1.92 4.05
N ALA A 25 0.70 -2.87 4.92
CA ALA A 25 2.06 -2.96 5.46
C ALA A 25 3.09 -3.34 4.37
N ASP A 26 2.72 -4.25 3.47
CA ASP A 26 3.57 -4.65 2.34
C ASP A 26 3.86 -3.46 1.41
N GLU A 27 2.87 -2.62 1.09
CA GLU A 27 3.07 -1.42 0.25
C GLU A 27 3.98 -0.38 0.93
N TRP A 28 3.85 -0.18 2.25
CA TRP A 28 4.76 0.72 2.98
C TRP A 28 6.20 0.20 3.02
N LEU A 29 6.37 -1.12 3.16
CA LEU A 29 7.68 -1.74 3.08
C LEU A 29 8.27 -1.58 1.67
N ALA A 30 7.48 -1.84 0.62
CA ALA A 30 7.89 -1.68 -0.77
C ALA A 30 8.26 -0.22 -1.08
N TYR A 31 7.43 0.75 -0.66
CA TYR A 31 7.74 2.18 -0.71
C TYR A 31 9.12 2.48 -0.13
N TYR A 32 9.36 2.05 1.11
CA TYR A 32 10.62 2.29 1.80
C TYR A 32 11.79 1.66 1.04
N GLN A 33 11.64 0.44 0.53
CA GLN A 33 12.68 -0.28 -0.21
C GLN A 33 13.04 0.43 -1.52
N TYR A 34 12.07 0.86 -2.31
CA TYR A 34 12.34 1.61 -3.55
C TYR A 34 12.95 2.98 -3.25
N TRP A 35 12.37 3.69 -2.28
CA TRP A 35 12.87 5.00 -1.88
C TRP A 35 14.30 4.92 -1.37
N VAL A 36 14.61 4.03 -0.41
CA VAL A 36 15.97 3.89 0.12
C VAL A 36 16.93 3.39 -0.97
N GLY A 37 16.45 2.51 -1.86
CA GLY A 37 17.18 2.06 -3.04
C GLY A 37 17.62 3.23 -3.93
N ALA A 38 16.72 4.18 -4.20
CA ALA A 38 17.04 5.39 -4.95
C ALA A 38 18.10 6.25 -4.25
N GLN A 39 18.05 6.36 -2.92
CA GLN A 39 19.02 7.14 -2.14
C GLN A 39 20.44 6.54 -2.15
N VAL A 40 20.53 5.21 -2.16
CA VAL A 40 21.83 4.50 -2.08
C VAL A 40 22.39 4.08 -3.44
N ALA A 41 21.63 4.26 -4.53
CA ALA A 41 22.04 3.92 -5.89
C ALA A 41 23.33 4.64 -6.33
N LYS A 42 24.24 3.90 -6.96
CA LYS A 42 25.57 4.36 -7.42
C LYS A 42 25.90 3.81 -8.80
N GLY A 43 26.88 4.41 -9.46
CA GLY A 43 27.43 3.94 -10.74
C GLY A 43 26.96 4.73 -11.97
N PRO A 44 27.43 4.35 -13.17
CA PRO A 44 27.19 5.11 -14.41
C PRO A 44 25.71 5.26 -14.79
N MET A 45 24.88 4.28 -14.44
CA MET A 45 23.44 4.27 -14.73
C MET A 45 22.58 4.89 -13.61
N ARG A 46 23.19 5.53 -12.60
CA ARG A 46 22.49 6.05 -11.42
C ARG A 46 21.27 6.89 -11.78
N GLY A 47 21.37 7.78 -12.77
CA GLY A 47 20.26 8.67 -13.14
C GLY A 47 18.99 7.91 -13.54
N ALA A 48 19.13 6.90 -14.40
CA ALA A 48 17.99 6.09 -14.86
C ALA A 48 17.42 5.22 -13.72
N VAL A 49 18.30 4.56 -12.95
CA VAL A 49 17.88 3.71 -11.83
C VAL A 49 17.16 4.52 -10.75
N VAL A 50 17.65 5.72 -10.41
CA VAL A 50 17.00 6.59 -9.42
C VAL A 50 15.62 7.03 -9.92
N ALA A 51 15.47 7.36 -11.20
CA ALA A 51 14.19 7.77 -11.76
C ALA A 51 13.15 6.63 -11.67
N GLU A 52 13.51 5.42 -12.08
CA GLU A 52 12.64 4.23 -12.03
C GLU A 52 12.27 3.86 -10.59
N LEU A 53 13.24 3.82 -9.67
CA LEU A 53 12.97 3.50 -8.26
C LEU A 53 12.07 4.56 -7.60
N MET A 54 12.23 5.85 -7.92
CA MET A 54 11.34 6.89 -7.40
C MET A 54 9.94 6.82 -8.02
N GLU A 55 9.82 6.39 -9.28
CA GLU A 55 8.51 6.12 -9.90
C GLU A 55 7.78 5.01 -9.16
N HIS A 56 8.44 3.86 -8.92
CA HIS A 56 7.88 2.76 -8.14
C HIS A 56 7.54 3.17 -6.71
N ALA A 57 8.42 3.89 -6.02
CA ALA A 57 8.10 4.41 -4.68
C ALA A 57 6.81 5.25 -4.70
N ASN A 58 6.65 6.15 -5.66
CA ASN A 58 5.43 6.95 -5.77
C ASN A 58 4.17 6.12 -6.07
N ASP A 59 4.30 5.02 -6.81
CA ASP A 59 3.19 4.09 -7.07
C ASP A 59 2.80 3.31 -5.82
N GLU A 60 3.76 2.77 -5.06
CA GLU A 60 3.44 2.06 -3.81
C GLU A 60 2.84 2.98 -2.76
N PHE A 61 3.24 4.27 -2.74
CA PHE A 61 2.58 5.27 -1.90
C PHE A 61 1.09 5.42 -2.26
N LYS A 62 0.75 5.51 -3.56
CA LYS A 62 -0.65 5.56 -4.02
C LYS A 62 -1.40 4.29 -3.65
N HIS A 63 -0.76 3.11 -3.74
CA HIS A 63 -1.36 1.84 -3.33
C HIS A 63 -1.68 1.84 -1.83
N ALA A 64 -0.74 2.28 -0.99
CA ALA A 64 -0.96 2.44 0.45
C ALA A 64 -2.13 3.40 0.76
N GLU A 65 -2.25 4.53 0.05
CA GLU A 65 -3.39 5.46 0.19
C GLU A 65 -4.72 4.80 -0.19
N MET A 66 -4.76 4.04 -1.28
CA MET A 66 -5.95 3.31 -1.72
C MET A 66 -6.40 2.28 -0.67
N LEU A 67 -5.44 1.53 -0.12
CA LEU A 67 -5.70 0.53 0.91
C LEU A 67 -6.18 1.18 2.21
N ALA A 68 -5.52 2.23 2.69
CA ALA A 68 -5.94 2.97 3.88
C ALA A 68 -7.37 3.49 3.75
N LYS A 69 -7.67 4.12 2.60
CA LYS A 69 -9.02 4.60 2.29
C LYS A 69 -10.05 3.46 2.31
N ARG A 70 -9.70 2.30 1.75
CA ARG A 70 -10.61 1.16 1.72
C ARG A 70 -10.86 0.57 3.11
N ILE A 71 -9.83 0.44 3.94
CA ILE A 71 -9.93 -0.01 5.33
C ILE A 71 -10.89 0.90 6.11
N LEU A 72 -10.73 2.23 5.99
CA LEU A 72 -11.59 3.22 6.64
C LEU A 72 -13.05 3.12 6.16
N GLN A 73 -13.28 2.95 4.85
CA GLN A 73 -14.64 2.76 4.29
C GLN A 73 -15.35 1.52 4.83
N LEU A 74 -14.60 0.48 5.17
CA LEU A 74 -15.10 -0.75 5.77
C LEU A 74 -15.25 -0.65 7.30
N GLY A 75 -14.90 0.50 7.89
CA GLY A 75 -14.97 0.73 9.34
C GLY A 75 -13.79 0.14 10.13
N GLY A 76 -12.71 -0.25 9.44
CA GLY A 76 -11.45 -0.66 10.08
C GLY A 76 -10.51 0.52 10.33
N THR A 77 -9.40 0.24 11.00
CA THR A 77 -8.30 1.18 11.21
C THR A 77 -7.07 0.63 10.47
N PRO A 78 -6.38 1.46 9.65
CA PRO A 78 -5.08 1.08 9.09
C PRO A 78 -4.06 0.81 10.19
N LEU A 79 -3.12 -0.10 9.95
CA LEU A 79 -2.05 -0.42 10.88
C LEU A 79 -1.28 0.85 11.29
N LEU A 80 -0.98 0.97 12.58
CA LEU A 80 -0.32 2.14 13.17
C LEU A 80 1.09 1.82 13.71
N ASP A 81 1.36 0.55 14.01
CA ASP A 81 2.56 0.04 14.67
C ASP A 81 2.97 -1.34 14.17
#